data_AF-A0A2V8T0Y2-F1
#
_entry.id   AF-A0A2V8T0Y2-F1
#
_cell.length_a   1.000
_cell.length_b   1.000
_cell.length_c   1.000
_cell.angle_alpha   90.00
_cell.angle_beta   90.00
_cell.angle_gamma   90.00
#
_symmetry.space_group_name_H-M   'P 1'
#
loop_
_entity.id
_entity.type
_entity.pdbx_description
1 polymer ?
#
loop_
_entity_poly.entity_id
_entity_poly.type
_entity_poly.pdbx_seq_one_letter_code
_entity_poly.pdbx_strand_id
1 'polypeptide(L)' 'MLEIKGLKKTYASGVQALKGINLEVSAGVFGLLGPNGAGKTTLMKILATLLEPDSGEVGVNGVDF' A
#
# COMPACT_ATOMS: atom_id res chain seq x y z
N MET A 1 3.53 5.03 -13.77
CA MET A 1 4.31 5.16 -12.53
C MET A 1 3.34 5.10 -11.37
N LEU A 2 3.53 4.15 -10.46
CA LEU A 2 2.82 4.07 -9.19
C LEU A 2 3.63 4.84 -8.14
N GLU A 3 2.97 5.70 -7.38
CA GLU A 3 3.54 6.42 -6.24
C GLU A 3 2.74 6.11 -4.98
N ILE A 4 3.44 5.84 -3.88
CA ILE A 4 2.88 5.63 -2.56
C ILE A 4 3.63 6.52 -1.59
N LYS A 5 2.92 7.34 -0.84
CA LYS A 5 3.49 8.30 0.12
C LYS A 5 2.91 8.09 1.50
N GLY A 6 3.75 7.68 2.44
CA GLY A 6 3.42 7.58 3.87
C GLY A 6 2.28 6.62 4.21
N LEU A 7 2.02 5.59 3.40
CA LEU A 7 0.81 4.78 3.49
C LEU A 7 0.75 3.95 4.80
N LYS A 8 -0.33 4.14 5.56
CA LYS A 8 -0.56 3.45 6.84
C LYS A 8 -1.89 2.72 6.86
N LYS A 9 -1.91 1.58 7.54
CA LYS A 9 -3.13 0.83 7.82
C LYS A 9 -3.04 0.05 9.13
N THR A 10 -4.04 0.20 9.96
CA THR A 10 -4.27 -0.51 11.22
C THR A 10 -5.65 -1.15 11.15
N TYR A 11 -5.73 -2.45 11.41
CA TYR A 11 -7.02 -3.12 11.52
C TYR A 11 -7.66 -2.85 12.88
N ALA A 12 -8.98 -3.05 13.00
CA ALA A 12 -9.72 -2.88 14.26
C ALA A 12 -9.16 -3.71 15.43
N SER A 13 -8.43 -4.80 15.15
CA SER A 13 -7.70 -5.58 16.15
C SER A 13 -6.50 -4.85 16.78
N GLY A 14 -6.15 -3.66 16.31
CA GLY A 14 -4.95 -2.91 16.70
C GLY A 14 -3.68 -3.30 15.93
N VAL A 15 -3.75 -4.30 15.03
CA VAL A 15 -2.59 -4.71 14.23
C VAL A 15 -2.30 -3.67 13.15
N GLN A 16 -1.15 -3.01 13.26
CA GLN A 16 -0.65 -2.08 12.25
C GLN A 16 -0.01 -2.85 11.09
N ALA A 17 -0.80 -3.09 10.04
CA ALA A 17 -0.42 -3.83 8.85
C ALA A 17 0.53 -3.05 7.92
N LEU A 18 0.36 -1.73 7.80
CA LEU A 18 1.26 -0.85 7.05
C LEU A 18 1.69 0.32 7.94
N LYS A 19 3.00 0.60 7.97
CA LYS A 19 3.63 1.49 8.95
C LYS A 19 4.19 2.80 8.36
N GLY A 20 3.68 3.23 7.21
CA GLY A 20 4.18 4.39 6.48
C GLY A 20 5.05 3.98 5.29
N ILE A 21 4.48 3.22 4.35
CA ILE A 21 5.17 2.78 3.14
C ILE A 21 5.38 3.98 2.21
N ASN A 22 6.60 4.12 1.70
CA ASN A 22 6.93 5.00 0.58
C ASN A 22 7.49 4.14 -0.55
N LEU A 23 6.92 4.25 -1.75
CA LEU A 23 7.31 3.43 -2.88
C LEU A 23 7.04 4.15 -4.19
N GLU A 24 8.00 4.08 -5.11
CA GLU A 24 7.84 4.52 -6.49
C GLU A 24 8.13 3.33 -7.41
N VAL A 25 7.21 3.04 -8.33
CA VAL A 25 7.32 1.91 -9.26
C VAL A 25 7.05 2.38 -10.68
N SER A 26 8.09 2.27 -11.52
CA SER A 26 7.99 2.50 -12.96
C SER A 26 7.28 1.34 -13.67
N ALA A 27 7.00 1.48 -14.97
CA ALA A 27 6.41 0.40 -15.74
C ALA A 27 7.29 -0.86 -15.71
N GLY A 28 6.66 -2.02 -15.50
CA GLY A 28 7.35 -3.31 -15.40
C GLY A 28 6.57 -4.31 -14.55
N VAL A 29 7.20 -5.46 -14.27
CA VAL A 29 6.64 -6.50 -13.39
C VAL A 29 7.49 -6.57 -12.13
N PHE A 30 6.83 -6.46 -10.97
CA PHE A 30 7.48 -6.45 -9.67
C PHE A 30 6.88 -7.54 -8.78
N GLY A 31 7.73 -8.21 -8.01
CA GLY A 31 7.31 -9.17 -6.99
C GLY A 31 7.26 -8.54 -5.61
N LEU A 32 6.12 -8.65 -4.92
CA LEU A 32 5.98 -8.25 -3.52
C LEU A 32 6.23 -9.45 -2.60
N LEU A 33 7.40 -9.50 -1.97
CA LEU A 33 7.84 -10.61 -1.12
C LEU A 33 7.93 -10.20 0.35
N GLY A 34 7.76 -11.17 1.25
CA GLY A 34 7.85 -10.97 2.70
C GLY A 34 7.14 -12.06 3.49
N PRO A 35 7.35 -12.16 4.81
CA PRO A 35 6.72 -13.19 5.64
C PRO A 35 5.20 -13.02 5.77
N ASN A 36 4.52 -14.03 6.31
CA ASN A 36 3.10 -13.92 6.65
C ASN A 36 2.90 -12.81 7.70
N GLY A 37 1.86 -12.01 7.52
CA GLY A 37 1.60 -10.85 8.37
C GLY A 37 2.39 -9.58 8.03
N ALA A 38 3.31 -9.60 7.04
CA ALA A 38 4.09 -8.42 6.64
C ALA A 38 3.28 -7.29 5.97
N GLY A 39 1.96 -7.46 5.79
CA GLY A 39 1.10 -6.44 5.17
C GLY A 39 0.93 -6.56 3.66
N LYS A 40 1.48 -7.58 2.99
CA LYS A 40 1.40 -7.76 1.53
C LYS A 40 -0.04 -7.71 0.98
N THR A 41 -0.93 -8.54 1.51
CA THR A 41 -2.34 -8.58 1.11
C THR A 41 -3.05 -7.26 1.40
N THR A 42 -2.71 -6.59 2.50
CA THR A 42 -3.26 -5.28 2.85
C THR A 42 -2.86 -4.23 1.83
N LEU A 43 -1.57 -4.17 1.46
CA LEU A 43 -1.08 -3.27 0.41
C LEU A 43 -1.79 -3.55 -0.92
N MET A 44 -1.85 -4.81 -1.34
CA MET A 44 -2.52 -5.17 -2.60
C MET A 44 -4.00 -4.81 -2.62
N LYS A 45 -4.72 -4.94 -1.49
CA LYS A 45 -6.13 -4.52 -1.39
C LYS A 45 -6.30 -3.01 -1.53
N ILE A 46 -5.40 -2.21 -0.93
CA ILE A 46 -5.42 -0.75 -1.07
C ILE A 46 -5.14 -0.35 -2.52
N LEU A 47 -4.10 -0.91 -3.14
CA LEU A 47 -3.77 -0.65 -4.55
C LEU A 47 -4.89 -1.06 -5.51
N ALA A 48 -5.69 -2.06 -5.14
CA ALA A 48 -6.85 -2.51 -5.90
C ALA A 48 -8.16 -1.79 -5.49
N THR A 49 -8.08 -0.73 -4.67
CA THR A 49 -9.22 0.05 -4.15
C THR A 49 -10.28 -0.75 -3.40
N LEU A 50 -9.90 -1.91 -2.86
CA LEU A 50 -10.76 -2.80 -2.06
C LEU A 50 -10.69 -2.50 -0.56
N LEU A 51 -9.78 -1.64 -0.14
CA LEU A 51 -9.56 -1.27 1.25
C LEU A 51 -9.05 0.15 1.33
N GLU A 52 -9.69 0.99 2.15
CA GLU A 52 -9.20 2.36 2.39
C GLU A 52 -8.00 2.35 3.37
N PRO A 53 -6.95 3.14 3.08
CA PRO A 53 -5.87 3.38 4.04
C PRO A 53 -6.37 4.24 5.21
N ASP A 54 -5.64 4.24 6.32
CA ASP A 54 -5.96 5.17 7.42
C ASP A 54 -5.34 6.55 7.17
N SER A 55 -4.22 6.60 6.45
CA SER A 55 -3.53 7.83 6.02
C SER A 55 -2.48 7.53 4.95
N GLY A 56 -2.00 8.59 4.30
CA GLY A 56 -1.09 8.52 3.17
C GLY A 56 -1.84 8.55 1.84
N GLU A 57 -1.07 8.58 0.75
CA GLU A 57 -1.59 8.76 -0.60
C GLU A 57 -1.08 7.64 -1.51
N VAL A 58 -1.92 7.22 -2.44
CA VAL A 58 -1.56 6.32 -3.54
C VAL A 58 -1.98 7.00 -4.84
N GLY A 59 -1.08 7.02 -5.82
CA GLY A 59 -1.36 7.59 -7.12
C GLY A 59 -0.77 6.78 -8.26
N VAL A 60 -1.43 6.81 -9.42
CA VAL A 60 -0.94 6.20 -10.65
C VAL A 60 -0.93 7.25 -11.75
N ASN A 61 0.23 7.43 -12.38
CA ASN A 61 0.44 8.39 -13.45
C ASN A 61 0.03 9.83 -13.07
N GLY A 62 0.30 10.22 -11.82
CA GLY A 62 0.00 11.56 -11.30
C GLY A 62 -1.47 11.78 -10.91
N VAL A 63 -2.28 10.72 -10.84
CA VAL A 63 -3.67 10.77 -10.38
C VAL A 63 -3.80 9.96 -9.09
N ASP A 64 -4.23 10.61 -8.02
CA ASP A 64 -4.42 10.01 -6.70
C ASP A 64 -5.79 9.33 -6.58
N PHE A 65 -5.89 8.31 -5.71
CA PHE A 65 -7.12 7.56 -5.44
C PHE A 65 -7.16 6.93 -4.04
#